data_AF-A0A5N4CCQ4-F1
#
_entry.id   AF-A0A5N4CCQ4-F1
#
_cell.length_a   1.000
_cell.length_b   1.000
_cell.length_c   1.000
_cell.angle_alpha   90.00
_cell.angle_beta   90.00
_cell.angle_gamma   90.00
#
_symmetry.space_group_name_H-M   'P 1'
#
loop_
_entity.id
_entity.type
_entity.pdbx_description
1 polymer ?
#
loop_
_entity_poly.entity_id
_entity_poly.type
_entity_poly.pdbx_seq_one_letter_code
_entity_poly.pdbx_strand_id
1 'polypeptide(L)'
;AEAPGETLRFHAEALGAQVRLDAERSTARRRATFHDGIVFSQRPVRPGERVALRVLCHERGWCGGLRLGFTRLDPARVPARSLPPFVCPDLEWQSPTWAAVLPDGCARTGDVVRFWVTRRGRLFAQVNAGPRLLLRKDVPMGAPLWAVMDVYGTTKAIELLGEATGGDPGTAPGDPTASTFPTTMPHVLGGEIPPEPGATAGEECVICFHRAANTCFVPCGHTHFCSSCAWRVFGDTAKCPMCRWEIEAVALARGRPALGTGDGLLVSVADWT
;
A
#
# COMPACT_ATOMS: atom_id res chain seq x y z
N ALA A 1 -16.42 21.81 -24.56
CA ALA A 1 -16.68 21.81 -23.11
C ALA A 1 -16.67 20.36 -22.67
N GLU A 2 -15.64 19.95 -21.92
CA GLU A 2 -15.59 18.59 -21.35
C GLU A 2 -16.58 18.59 -20.16
N ALA A 3 -17.58 17.70 -20.19
CA ALA A 3 -18.57 17.62 -19.13
C ALA A 3 -17.86 17.39 -17.78
N PRO A 4 -18.34 17.99 -16.67
CA PRO A 4 -17.77 17.74 -15.35
C PRO A 4 -17.80 16.23 -15.11
N GLY A 5 -16.61 15.65 -14.92
CA GLY A 5 -16.45 14.21 -14.76
C GLY A 5 -17.29 13.73 -13.59
N GLU A 6 -17.97 12.59 -13.76
CA GLU A 6 -18.75 11.99 -12.68
C GLU A 6 -17.87 11.82 -11.43
N THR A 7 -18.37 12.32 -10.30
CA THR A 7 -17.74 12.19 -8.99
C THR A 7 -17.36 10.74 -8.71
N LEU A 8 -16.10 10.52 -8.35
CA LEU A 8 -15.60 9.18 -8.06
C LEU A 8 -16.23 8.64 -6.78
N ARG A 9 -16.64 7.37 -6.81
CA ARG A 9 -17.31 6.64 -5.73
C ARG A 9 -16.71 5.24 -5.61
N PHE A 10 -17.00 4.56 -4.51
CA PHE A 10 -16.69 3.15 -4.37
C PHE A 10 -17.64 2.30 -5.23
N HIS A 11 -17.09 1.23 -5.80
CA HIS A 11 -17.90 0.22 -6.46
C HIS A 11 -18.82 -0.47 -5.45
N ALA A 12 -20.07 -0.74 -5.85
CA ALA A 12 -21.13 -1.13 -4.92
C ALA A 12 -21.02 -2.58 -4.42
N GLU A 13 -20.45 -3.49 -5.21
CA GLU A 13 -20.50 -4.93 -4.94
C GLU A 13 -19.11 -5.57 -4.79
N ALA A 14 -18.16 -5.25 -5.66
CA ALA A 14 -16.75 -5.63 -5.47
C ALA A 14 -16.12 -4.88 -4.28
N LEU A 15 -16.30 -5.42 -3.08
CA LEU A 15 -15.69 -4.94 -1.85
C LEU A 15 -15.43 -6.12 -0.91
N GLY A 16 -14.40 -5.99 -0.08
CA GLY A 16 -14.00 -7.01 0.89
C GLY A 16 -15.07 -7.24 1.95
N ALA A 17 -15.09 -8.45 2.51
CA ALA A 17 -16.15 -8.91 3.41
C ALA A 17 -16.31 -8.06 4.69
N GLN A 18 -15.26 -7.34 5.11
CA GLN A 18 -15.30 -6.47 6.28
C GLN A 18 -15.72 -5.03 5.95
N VAL A 19 -15.95 -4.68 4.69
CA VAL A 19 -16.28 -3.30 4.29
C VAL A 19 -17.78 -3.01 4.44
N ARG A 20 -18.11 -1.84 4.99
CA ARG A 20 -19.40 -1.16 4.80
C ARG A 20 -19.17 0.13 4.04
N LEU A 21 -20.02 0.36 3.05
CA LEU A 21 -20.13 1.67 2.40
C LEU A 21 -21.24 2.48 3.06
N ASP A 22 -21.14 3.81 2.99
CA ASP A 22 -22.26 4.72 3.20
C ASP A 22 -23.27 4.66 2.02
N ALA A 23 -24.39 5.37 2.15
CA ALA A 23 -25.45 5.37 1.13
C ALA A 23 -24.97 5.98 -0.20
N GLU A 24 -24.12 6.99 -0.11
CA GLU A 24 -23.54 7.73 -1.23
C GLU A 24 -22.40 6.97 -1.92
N ARG A 25 -21.92 5.87 -1.31
CA ARG A 25 -20.71 5.12 -1.71
C ARG A 25 -19.48 6.02 -1.78
N SER A 26 -19.42 7.02 -0.93
CA SER A 26 -18.30 7.95 -0.79
C SER A 26 -17.38 7.56 0.37
N THR A 27 -17.89 6.80 1.35
CA THR A 27 -17.14 6.38 2.54
C THR A 27 -17.06 4.87 2.61
N ALA A 28 -15.87 4.32 2.83
CA ALA A 28 -15.64 2.91 3.11
C ALA A 28 -15.10 2.74 4.53
N ARG A 29 -15.75 1.89 5.32
CA ARG A 29 -15.36 1.57 6.69
C ARG A 29 -15.19 0.07 6.86
N ARG A 30 -14.07 -0.36 7.43
CA ARG A 30 -13.86 -1.74 7.86
C ARG A 30 -14.59 -1.98 9.19
N ARG A 31 -15.43 -3.01 9.29
CA ARG A 31 -16.27 -3.33 10.46
C ARG A 31 -15.42 -3.87 11.61
N ALA A 32 -14.78 -5.01 11.38
CA ALA A 32 -13.95 -5.71 12.35
C ALA A 32 -12.61 -6.09 11.72
N THR A 33 -11.73 -6.72 12.50
CA THR A 33 -10.41 -7.20 12.08
C THR A 33 -9.53 -6.11 11.45
N PHE A 34 -8.47 -6.53 10.77
CA PHE A 34 -7.50 -5.68 10.07
C PHE A 34 -7.36 -6.06 8.57
N HIS A 35 -8.15 -7.03 8.07
CA HIS A 35 -8.11 -7.57 6.70
C HIS A 35 -9.50 -7.54 6.02
N ASP A 36 -9.58 -8.05 4.79
CA ASP A 36 -10.78 -8.02 3.93
C ASP A 36 -11.32 -6.59 3.71
N GLY A 37 -10.40 -5.63 3.61
CA GLY A 37 -10.67 -4.20 3.49
C GLY A 37 -10.63 -3.66 2.06
N ILE A 38 -10.56 -4.54 1.06
CA ILE A 38 -10.35 -4.17 -0.35
C ILE A 38 -11.57 -3.43 -0.91
N VAL A 39 -11.35 -2.32 -1.59
CA VAL A 39 -12.37 -1.54 -2.30
C VAL A 39 -11.83 -1.05 -3.64
N PHE A 40 -12.74 -0.80 -4.58
CA PHE A 40 -12.41 -0.31 -5.93
C PHE A 40 -13.19 0.96 -6.25
N SER A 41 -12.68 1.77 -7.17
CA SER A 41 -13.48 2.84 -7.78
C SER A 41 -14.63 2.26 -8.62
N GLN A 42 -15.74 2.99 -8.72
CA GLN A 42 -16.90 2.54 -9.51
C GLN A 42 -16.66 2.59 -11.02
N ARG A 43 -15.70 3.41 -11.46
CA ARG A 43 -15.33 3.60 -12.86
C ARG A 43 -13.82 3.55 -13.06
N PRO A 44 -13.34 3.38 -14.31
CA PRO A 44 -11.95 3.62 -14.64
C PRO A 44 -11.52 5.05 -14.30
N VAL A 45 -10.27 5.19 -13.90
CA VAL A 45 -9.58 6.44 -13.58
C VAL A 45 -8.60 6.75 -14.71
N ARG A 46 -8.61 7.98 -15.19
CA ARG A 46 -7.74 8.40 -16.29
C ARG A 46 -6.29 8.53 -15.83
N PRO A 47 -5.30 8.24 -16.68
CA PRO A 47 -3.91 8.56 -16.35
C PRO A 47 -3.73 10.04 -16.04
N GLY A 48 -3.18 10.36 -14.86
CA GLY A 48 -3.02 11.72 -14.35
C GLY A 48 -4.18 12.23 -13.49
N GLU A 49 -5.34 11.58 -13.51
CA GLU A 49 -6.44 11.88 -12.59
C GLU A 49 -6.01 11.56 -11.16
N ARG A 50 -6.19 12.52 -10.25
CA ARG A 50 -5.79 12.39 -8.85
C ARG A 50 -6.97 11.86 -8.04
N VAL A 51 -6.88 10.59 -7.66
CA VAL A 51 -7.82 9.98 -6.72
C VAL A 51 -7.52 10.53 -5.34
N ALA A 52 -8.43 11.34 -4.82
CA ALA A 52 -8.32 11.96 -3.50
C ALA A 52 -9.17 11.22 -2.49
N LEU A 53 -8.59 10.90 -1.34
CA LEU A 53 -9.30 10.33 -0.21
C LEU A 53 -8.88 10.98 1.10
N ARG A 54 -9.82 11.08 2.05
CA ARG A 54 -9.58 11.51 3.42
C ARG A 54 -9.54 10.29 4.34
N VAL A 55 -8.55 10.23 5.23
CA VAL A 55 -8.50 9.21 6.28
C VAL A 55 -9.40 9.64 7.43
N LEU A 56 -10.46 8.88 7.71
CA LEU A 56 -11.46 9.27 8.70
C LEU A 56 -11.22 8.71 10.09
N CYS A 57 -10.59 7.55 10.19
CA CYS A 57 -10.47 6.86 11.48
C CYS A 57 -9.23 5.99 11.53
N HIS A 58 -8.50 6.11 12.63
CA HIS A 58 -7.42 5.21 13.02
C HIS A 58 -7.81 4.35 14.20
N GLU A 59 -7.51 3.06 14.11
CA GLU A 59 -7.67 2.11 15.20
C GLU A 59 -6.30 1.80 15.81
N ARG A 60 -6.16 2.06 17.12
CA ARG A 60 -4.95 1.75 17.87
C ARG A 60 -4.83 0.25 18.09
N GLY A 61 -3.61 -0.26 18.19
CA GLY A 61 -3.35 -1.69 18.42
C GLY A 61 -3.06 -2.51 17.14
N TRP A 62 -3.28 -1.92 15.96
CA TRP A 62 -2.90 -2.53 14.68
C TRP A 62 -1.59 -1.94 14.14
N CYS A 63 -0.87 -2.72 13.32
CA CYS A 63 0.31 -2.27 12.61
C CYS A 63 0.09 -2.24 11.09
N GLY A 64 0.73 -1.27 10.43
CA GLY A 64 0.70 -1.07 8.98
C GLY A 64 -0.32 -0.03 8.51
N GLY A 65 -0.10 0.42 7.27
CA GLY A 65 -0.79 1.56 6.67
C GLY A 65 -1.72 1.21 5.51
N LEU A 66 -2.50 2.22 5.12
CA LEU A 66 -3.34 2.23 3.93
C LEU A 66 -2.56 1.80 2.69
N ARG A 67 -3.13 0.89 1.90
CA ARG A 67 -2.56 0.48 0.60
C ARG A 67 -3.38 1.03 -0.54
N LEU A 68 -2.70 1.47 -1.59
CA LEU A 68 -3.29 2.17 -2.72
C LEU A 68 -2.65 1.68 -4.01
N GLY A 69 -3.42 1.66 -5.09
CA GLY A 69 -2.93 1.22 -6.38
C GLY A 69 -3.95 1.31 -7.49
N PHE A 70 -3.64 0.60 -8.58
CA PHE A 70 -4.49 0.49 -9.74
C PHE A 70 -4.60 -0.97 -10.19
N THR A 71 -5.74 -1.33 -10.75
CA THR A 71 -6.00 -2.67 -11.29
C THR A 71 -6.61 -2.59 -12.69
N ARG A 72 -6.37 -3.61 -13.50
CA ARG A 72 -7.11 -3.86 -14.76
C ARG A 72 -8.30 -4.81 -14.57
N LEU A 73 -8.52 -5.30 -13.35
CA LEU A 73 -9.75 -6.00 -13.04
C LEU A 73 -10.92 -5.01 -13.13
N ASP A 74 -11.91 -5.33 -13.96
CA ASP A 74 -13.18 -4.62 -13.97
C ASP A 74 -13.98 -5.02 -12.71
N PRO A 75 -14.23 -4.11 -11.76
CA PRO A 75 -14.93 -4.42 -10.52
C PRO A 75 -16.35 -4.96 -10.75
N ALA A 76 -17.00 -4.64 -11.87
CA ALA A 76 -18.30 -5.21 -12.21
C ALA A 76 -18.24 -6.73 -12.46
N ARG A 77 -17.03 -7.26 -12.72
CA ARG A 77 -16.76 -8.67 -13.01
C ARG A 77 -16.03 -9.39 -11.87
N VAL A 78 -15.83 -8.72 -10.74
CA VAL A 78 -15.15 -9.29 -9.56
C VAL A 78 -16.18 -9.56 -8.46
N PRO A 79 -16.58 -10.82 -8.23
CA PRO A 79 -17.41 -11.18 -7.10
C PRO A 79 -16.73 -10.86 -5.76
N ALA A 80 -17.44 -10.29 -4.79
CA ALA A 80 -16.90 -10.01 -3.46
C ALA A 80 -16.23 -11.23 -2.81
N ARG A 81 -16.85 -12.41 -2.94
CA ARG A 81 -16.35 -13.68 -2.38
C ARG A 81 -15.02 -14.18 -2.96
N SER A 82 -14.59 -13.67 -4.12
CA SER A 82 -13.31 -14.04 -4.72
C SER A 82 -12.19 -13.08 -4.36
N LEU A 83 -12.48 -12.02 -3.59
CA LEU A 83 -11.45 -11.10 -3.15
C LEU A 83 -10.58 -11.76 -2.07
N PRO A 84 -9.26 -11.69 -2.18
CA PRO A 84 -8.38 -12.18 -1.14
C PRO A 84 -8.36 -11.20 0.05
N PRO A 85 -7.75 -11.59 1.18
CA PRO A 85 -7.73 -10.75 2.37
C PRO A 85 -6.99 -9.41 2.22
N PHE A 86 -6.02 -9.32 1.30
CA PHE A 86 -5.18 -8.14 1.12
C PHE A 86 -4.95 -7.77 -0.35
N VAL A 87 -4.83 -6.47 -0.63
CA VAL A 87 -4.37 -6.01 -1.96
C VAL A 87 -2.91 -6.38 -2.17
N CYS A 88 -2.05 -5.91 -1.24
CA CYS A 88 -0.66 -6.30 -1.18
C CYS A 88 -0.54 -7.34 -0.07
N PRO A 89 -0.25 -8.61 -0.41
CA PRO A 89 0.30 -9.05 -1.69
C PRO A 89 -0.61 -9.90 -2.57
N ASP A 90 -1.75 -10.31 -2.04
CA ASP A 90 -2.49 -11.44 -2.60
C ASP A 90 -3.14 -11.06 -3.93
N LEU A 91 -3.89 -9.95 -3.96
CA LEU A 91 -4.53 -9.49 -5.18
C LEU A 91 -3.50 -9.12 -6.25
N GLU A 92 -2.40 -8.49 -5.86
CA GLU A 92 -1.29 -8.13 -6.75
C GLU A 92 -0.67 -9.35 -7.46
N TRP A 93 -0.50 -10.45 -6.73
CA TRP A 93 0.08 -11.68 -7.29
C TRP A 93 -0.90 -12.49 -8.13
N GLN A 94 -2.19 -12.42 -7.81
CA GLN A 94 -3.22 -13.24 -8.44
C GLN A 94 -3.88 -12.55 -9.64
N SER A 95 -3.60 -11.26 -9.87
CA SER A 95 -4.35 -10.46 -10.82
C SER A 95 -3.51 -9.33 -11.41
N PRO A 96 -3.96 -8.67 -12.50
CA PRO A 96 -3.28 -7.50 -13.07
C PRO A 96 -3.54 -6.27 -12.19
N THR A 97 -2.95 -6.27 -11.00
CA THR A 97 -3.07 -5.24 -9.97
C THR A 97 -1.68 -4.77 -9.56
N TRP A 98 -1.52 -3.46 -9.40
CA TRP A 98 -0.27 -2.80 -9.02
C TRP A 98 -0.55 -1.82 -7.89
N ALA A 99 -0.17 -2.20 -6.68
CA ALA A 99 -0.40 -1.41 -5.48
C ALA A 99 0.85 -1.29 -4.64
N ALA A 100 0.78 -0.44 -3.62
CA ALA A 100 1.84 -0.24 -2.65
C ALA A 100 1.24 0.19 -1.31
N VAL A 101 1.97 -0.10 -0.23
CA VAL A 101 1.68 0.40 1.11
C VAL A 101 2.14 1.86 1.17
N LEU A 102 1.32 2.76 1.70
CA LEU A 102 1.81 4.08 2.08
C LEU A 102 2.79 3.95 3.24
N PRO A 103 3.93 4.67 3.23
CA PRO A 103 4.90 4.57 4.32
C PRO A 103 4.25 4.87 5.68
N ASP A 104 4.72 4.16 6.72
CA ASP A 104 4.14 4.25 8.05
C ASP A 104 4.18 5.70 8.58
N GLY A 105 3.08 6.13 9.20
CA GLY A 105 2.94 7.47 9.75
C GLY A 105 2.69 8.58 8.72
N CYS A 106 2.70 8.28 7.41
CA CYS A 106 2.42 9.28 6.38
C CYS A 106 0.97 9.74 6.32
N ALA A 107 0.01 8.90 6.69
CA ALA A 107 -1.41 9.25 6.65
C ALA A 107 -2.03 9.05 8.04
N ARG A 108 -2.54 10.13 8.62
CA ARG A 108 -3.23 10.18 9.91
C ARG A 108 -4.70 10.53 9.71
N THR A 109 -5.51 10.32 10.74
CA THR A 109 -6.91 10.78 10.73
C THR A 109 -6.98 12.29 10.44
N GLY A 110 -7.78 12.67 9.45
CA GLY A 110 -7.93 14.02 8.93
C GLY A 110 -7.12 14.30 7.66
N ASP A 111 -6.05 13.53 7.41
CA ASP A 111 -5.20 13.76 6.24
C ASP A 111 -5.91 13.41 4.94
N VAL A 112 -5.57 14.19 3.90
CA VAL A 112 -6.01 13.92 2.53
C VAL A 112 -4.87 13.32 1.75
N VAL A 113 -5.04 12.06 1.35
CA VAL A 113 -4.12 11.37 0.45
C VAL A 113 -4.63 11.51 -0.98
N ARG A 114 -3.74 11.91 -1.89
CA ARG A 114 -3.98 11.90 -3.33
C ARG A 114 -3.03 10.93 -3.99
N PHE A 115 -3.53 10.02 -4.81
CA PHE A 115 -2.70 9.11 -5.59
C PHE A 115 -3.12 9.08 -7.05
N TRP A 116 -2.15 8.85 -7.94
CA TRP A 116 -2.37 8.85 -9.39
C TRP A 116 -1.29 8.05 -10.10
N VAL A 117 -1.63 7.55 -11.28
CA VAL A 117 -0.65 6.97 -12.22
C VAL A 117 -0.37 7.94 -13.34
N THR A 118 0.90 8.17 -13.65
CA THR A 118 1.31 9.00 -14.79
C THR A 118 1.19 8.23 -16.11
N ARG A 119 1.18 8.94 -17.26
CA ARG A 119 1.24 8.30 -18.59
C ARG A 119 2.47 7.42 -18.81
N ARG A 120 3.52 7.58 -18.00
CA ARG A 120 4.74 6.74 -18.01
C ARG A 120 4.65 5.54 -17.05
N GLY A 121 3.47 5.20 -16.53
CA GLY A 121 3.29 4.05 -15.65
C GLY A 121 3.88 4.21 -14.24
N ARG A 122 4.14 5.44 -13.79
CA ARG A 122 4.63 5.70 -12.42
C ARG A 122 3.46 6.02 -11.48
N LEU A 123 3.31 5.24 -10.41
CA LEU A 123 2.34 5.44 -9.35
C LEU A 123 2.92 6.37 -8.28
N PHE A 124 2.25 7.50 -8.06
CA PHE A 124 2.59 8.46 -7.02
C PHE A 124 1.48 8.55 -5.98
N ALA A 125 1.87 8.92 -4.76
CA ALA A 125 0.97 9.46 -3.75
C ALA A 125 1.51 10.79 -3.19
N GLN A 126 0.61 11.59 -2.64
CA GLN A 126 0.91 12.84 -1.94
C GLN A 126 -0.05 12.95 -0.78
N VAL A 127 0.46 13.24 0.41
CA VAL A 127 -0.38 13.50 1.59
C VAL A 127 -0.41 15.00 1.84
N ASN A 128 -1.61 15.58 1.90
CA ASN A 128 -1.84 17.02 2.03
C ASN A 128 -1.04 17.80 0.99
N ALA A 129 -0.29 18.83 1.42
CA ALA A 129 0.64 19.61 0.60
C ALA A 129 2.09 19.08 0.66
N GLY A 130 2.28 17.85 1.14
CA GLY A 130 3.59 17.23 1.33
C GLY A 130 4.28 16.82 0.02
N PRO A 131 5.46 16.18 0.10
CA PRO A 131 6.20 15.73 -1.07
C PRO A 131 5.45 14.64 -1.83
N ARG A 132 5.75 14.53 -3.12
CA ARG A 132 5.26 13.44 -3.97
C ARG A 132 6.08 12.19 -3.71
N LEU A 133 5.43 11.14 -3.22
CA LEU A 133 6.02 9.84 -2.95
C LEU A 133 5.87 8.96 -4.20
N LEU A 134 6.98 8.49 -4.77
CA LEU A 134 6.95 7.46 -5.81
C LEU A 134 6.74 6.11 -5.12
N LEU A 135 5.56 5.53 -5.29
CA LEU A 135 5.23 4.25 -4.66
C LEU A 135 5.60 3.06 -5.53
N ARG A 136 5.45 3.20 -6.86
CA ARG A 136 5.70 2.09 -7.79
C ARG A 136 6.05 2.57 -9.19
N LYS A 137 6.89 1.79 -9.87
CA LYS A 137 7.21 1.95 -11.30
C LYS A 137 6.48 0.86 -12.10
N ASP A 138 6.39 1.06 -13.40
CA ASP A 138 5.99 0.02 -14.35
C ASP A 138 4.53 -0.46 -14.23
N VAL A 139 3.60 0.44 -13.87
CA VAL A 139 2.16 0.20 -14.03
C VAL A 139 1.84 0.19 -15.54
N PRO A 140 1.38 -0.92 -16.12
CA PRO A 140 1.15 -1.01 -17.55
C PRO A 140 0.01 -0.11 -18.02
N MET A 141 0.31 0.73 -19.00
CA MET A 141 -0.66 1.65 -19.61
C MET A 141 -1.32 1.01 -20.85
N GLY A 142 -2.31 1.69 -21.44
CA GLY A 142 -2.97 1.24 -22.68
C GLY A 142 -4.22 0.38 -22.49
N ALA A 143 -4.67 0.20 -21.24
CA ALA A 143 -5.96 -0.39 -20.90
C ALA A 143 -6.61 0.43 -19.77
N PRO A 144 -7.95 0.36 -19.59
CA PRO A 144 -8.61 0.98 -18.46
C PRO A 144 -8.03 0.51 -17.12
N LEU A 145 -7.88 1.45 -16.17
CA LEU A 145 -7.41 1.19 -14.83
C LEU A 145 -8.45 1.66 -13.82
N TRP A 146 -8.80 0.81 -12.87
CA TRP A 146 -9.61 1.20 -11.71
C TRP A 146 -8.69 1.47 -10.53
N ALA A 147 -9.06 2.43 -9.69
CA ALA A 147 -8.38 2.62 -8.43
C ALA A 147 -8.72 1.45 -7.49
N VAL A 148 -7.72 0.94 -6.79
CA VAL A 148 -7.90 -0.06 -5.74
C VAL A 148 -7.25 0.44 -4.45
N MET A 149 -7.95 0.24 -3.35
CA MET A 149 -7.50 0.63 -2.02
C MET A 149 -7.77 -0.51 -1.05
N ASP A 150 -6.95 -0.61 -0.01
CA ASP A 150 -7.13 -1.59 1.07
C ASP A 150 -7.26 -0.83 2.39
N VAL A 151 -8.47 -0.81 2.95
CA VAL A 151 -8.72 -0.26 4.29
C VAL A 151 -8.09 -1.24 5.28
N TYR A 152 -6.79 -1.11 5.51
CA TYR A 152 -5.93 -2.07 6.20
C TYR A 152 -5.28 -1.48 7.46
N GLY A 153 -4.99 -2.36 8.43
CA GLY A 153 -4.15 -2.05 9.57
C GLY A 153 -4.72 -0.91 10.42
N THR A 154 -3.91 0.11 10.67
CA THR A 154 -4.32 1.27 11.47
C THR A 154 -5.47 2.06 10.85
N THR A 155 -5.61 2.06 9.52
CA THR A 155 -6.70 2.76 8.83
C THR A 155 -8.00 1.97 8.92
N LYS A 156 -9.04 2.57 9.52
CA LYS A 156 -10.35 1.95 9.75
C LYS A 156 -11.45 2.46 8.81
N ALA A 157 -11.32 3.71 8.34
CA ALA A 157 -12.26 4.30 7.40
C ALA A 157 -11.59 5.35 6.51
N ILE A 158 -12.03 5.40 5.25
CA ILE A 158 -11.60 6.38 4.24
C ILE A 158 -12.82 6.94 3.51
N GLU A 159 -12.71 8.16 3.02
CA GLU A 159 -13.73 8.86 2.23
C GLU A 159 -13.12 9.28 0.90
N LEU A 160 -13.71 8.88 -0.22
CA LEU A 160 -13.40 9.43 -1.54
C LEU A 160 -13.92 10.86 -1.64
N LEU A 161 -13.02 11.78 -1.96
CA LEU A 161 -13.36 13.18 -2.16
C LEU A 161 -13.72 13.39 -3.63
N GLY A 162 -14.87 14.01 -3.87
CA GLY A 162 -15.21 14.51 -5.21
C GLY A 162 -14.23 15.58 -5.67
N GLU A 163 -14.32 15.97 -6.96
CA GLU A 163 -13.65 17.17 -7.47
C GLU A 163 -14.25 18.43 -6.82
N ALA A 164 -13.96 18.66 -5.55
CA ALA A 164 -14.08 19.97 -4.94
C ALA A 164 -12.91 20.80 -5.47
N THR A 165 -13.18 21.55 -6.54
CA THR A 165 -12.55 22.85 -6.86
C THR A 165 -11.16 23.06 -6.25
N GLY A 166 -10.19 22.29 -6.74
CA GLY A 166 -8.77 22.54 -6.52
C GLY A 166 -8.20 23.22 -7.75
N GLY A 167 -8.64 24.46 -8.01
CA GLY A 167 -7.89 25.35 -8.87
C GLY A 167 -6.47 25.46 -8.31
N ASP A 168 -5.50 25.04 -9.11
CA ASP A 168 -4.09 25.23 -8.83
C ASP A 168 -3.78 26.74 -8.97
N PRO A 169 -3.29 27.45 -7.94
CA PRO A 169 -2.83 28.83 -8.11
C PRO A 169 -1.51 28.95 -8.89
N GLY A 170 -1.01 27.88 -9.52
CA GLY A 170 0.31 27.83 -10.13
C GLY A 170 0.40 27.68 -11.65
N THR A 171 -0.71 27.57 -12.39
CA THR A 171 -0.62 27.37 -13.86
C THR A 171 -0.80 28.69 -14.61
N ALA A 172 0.29 29.42 -14.83
CA ALA A 172 0.33 30.50 -15.81
C ALA A 172 0.20 29.95 -17.25
N PRO A 173 -0.52 30.62 -18.16
CA PRO A 173 -0.72 30.16 -19.54
C PRO A 173 0.34 30.72 -20.51
N GLY A 174 0.75 29.86 -21.46
CA GLY A 174 1.40 30.23 -22.72
C GLY A 174 2.94 30.34 -22.68
N ASP A 175 3.65 29.50 -23.43
CA ASP A 175 3.91 29.84 -24.84
C ASP A 175 4.46 28.64 -25.64
N PRO A 176 4.26 28.62 -26.98
CA PRO A 176 4.67 27.56 -27.88
C PRO A 176 6.08 27.81 -28.40
N THR A 177 6.83 26.75 -28.72
CA THR A 177 7.62 26.65 -29.96
C THR A 177 8.40 25.34 -30.01
N ALA A 178 8.42 24.79 -31.21
CA ALA A 178 9.12 23.57 -31.57
C ALA A 178 10.64 23.76 -31.62
N SER A 179 11.34 22.65 -31.40
CA SER A 179 12.59 22.23 -32.05
C SER A 179 13.77 23.20 -32.08
N THR A 180 14.89 22.87 -31.44
CA THR A 180 16.16 22.63 -32.13
C THR A 180 17.13 21.89 -31.18
N PHE A 181 17.80 20.84 -31.69
CA PHE A 181 18.99 20.26 -31.05
C PHE A 181 20.16 21.26 -31.09
N PRO A 182 21.18 21.09 -30.22
CA PRO A 182 22.45 20.69 -30.81
C PRO A 182 23.23 19.63 -30.02
N THR A 183 23.86 18.76 -30.80
CA THR A 183 25.07 17.96 -30.54
C THR A 183 26.14 18.74 -29.79
N THR A 184 26.80 18.12 -28.80
CA THR A 184 28.28 18.00 -28.67
C THR A 184 28.61 17.26 -27.36
N MET A 185 29.37 16.16 -27.47
CA MET A 185 29.96 15.41 -26.34
C MET A 185 31.10 16.21 -25.69
N PRO A 186 31.52 15.86 -24.47
CA PRO A 186 32.82 15.20 -24.41
C PRO A 186 32.89 13.96 -23.52
N HIS A 187 33.97 13.23 -23.79
CA HIS A 187 34.37 11.91 -23.36
C HIS A 187 34.62 11.72 -21.84
N VAL A 188 34.16 10.56 -21.35
CA VAL A 188 34.85 9.48 -20.58
C VAL A 188 35.87 9.84 -19.48
N LEU A 189 35.54 9.39 -18.27
CA LEU A 189 36.36 8.59 -17.33
C LEU A 189 35.34 7.68 -16.61
N GLY A 190 35.28 6.36 -16.77
CA GLY A 190 36.40 5.43 -16.66
C GLY A 190 36.67 5.14 -15.18
N GLY A 191 35.76 4.42 -14.51
CA GLY A 191 35.91 4.01 -13.10
C GLY A 191 34.90 2.93 -12.73
N GLU A 192 35.33 1.68 -12.73
CA GLU A 192 34.64 0.55 -12.12
C GLU A 192 34.39 0.87 -10.64
N ILE A 193 33.11 0.82 -10.22
CA ILE A 193 32.74 0.90 -8.81
C ILE A 193 32.63 -0.55 -8.30
N PRO A 194 33.40 -0.94 -7.25
CA PRO A 194 33.36 -2.28 -6.67
C PRO A 194 31.97 -2.64 -6.11
N PRO A 195 31.59 -3.92 -6.02
CA PRO A 195 30.40 -4.32 -5.29
C PRO A 195 30.62 -4.04 -3.79
N GLU A 196 29.83 -3.13 -3.23
CA GLU A 196 29.77 -2.87 -1.79
C GLU A 196 29.39 -4.16 -1.03
N PRO A 197 30.16 -4.56 -0.01
CA PRO A 197 29.89 -5.76 0.78
C PRO A 197 28.84 -5.49 1.87
N GLY A 198 27.77 -6.29 1.84
CA GLY A 198 27.06 -6.70 3.06
C GLY A 198 26.01 -5.73 3.61
N ALA A 199 24.99 -5.39 2.82
CA ALA A 199 23.67 -5.20 3.41
C ALA A 199 23.28 -6.54 4.04
N THR A 200 23.25 -6.64 5.36
CA THR A 200 22.75 -7.82 6.05
C THR A 200 21.33 -8.07 5.53
N ALA A 201 21.20 -9.11 4.70
CA ALA A 201 19.94 -9.57 4.19
C ALA A 201 19.04 -9.83 5.40
N GLY A 202 18.00 -8.99 5.58
CA GLY A 202 16.91 -9.37 6.48
C GLY A 202 16.47 -10.76 6.07
N GLU A 203 16.38 -11.68 7.04
CA GLU A 203 16.10 -13.10 6.80
C GLU A 203 15.00 -13.25 5.74
N GLU A 204 15.16 -14.14 4.76
CA GLU A 204 14.11 -14.38 3.78
C GLU A 204 12.99 -15.25 4.38
N CYS A 205 11.77 -15.02 3.92
CA CYS A 205 10.61 -15.79 4.35
C CYS A 205 10.80 -17.27 4.03
N VAL A 206 10.80 -18.13 5.05
CA VAL A 206 11.07 -19.57 4.90
C VAL A 206 9.98 -20.34 4.15
N ILE A 207 8.82 -19.71 3.91
CA ILE A 207 7.72 -20.32 3.16
C ILE A 207 7.83 -20.01 1.67
N CYS A 208 8.21 -18.78 1.30
CA CYS A 208 8.19 -18.36 -0.11
C CYS A 208 9.56 -18.09 -0.69
N PHE A 209 10.61 -17.89 0.10
CA PHE A 209 11.97 -17.57 -0.36
C PHE A 209 12.07 -16.37 -1.33
N HIS A 210 11.06 -15.49 -1.33
CA HIS A 210 10.98 -14.35 -2.27
C HIS A 210 10.94 -12.99 -1.57
N ARG A 211 10.64 -12.97 -0.27
CA ARG A 211 10.34 -11.73 0.48
C ARG A 211 11.02 -11.74 1.82
N ALA A 212 11.37 -10.55 2.31
CA ALA A 212 11.90 -10.38 3.65
C ALA A 212 10.92 -10.92 4.71
N ALA A 213 11.46 -11.67 5.65
CA ALA A 213 10.83 -12.10 6.87
C ALA A 213 10.74 -10.89 7.81
N ASN A 214 9.53 -10.32 7.87
CA ASN A 214 9.26 -9.08 8.59
C ASN A 214 8.04 -9.21 9.50
N THR A 215 7.57 -10.43 9.74
CA THR A 215 6.31 -10.72 10.41
C THR A 215 6.51 -11.85 11.42
N CYS A 216 5.89 -11.70 12.58
CA CYS A 216 5.92 -12.65 13.68
C CYS A 216 4.52 -13.17 14.05
N PHE A 217 4.49 -14.35 14.64
CA PHE A 217 3.29 -14.92 15.23
C PHE A 217 3.22 -14.63 16.72
N VAL A 218 2.06 -14.22 17.21
CA VAL A 218 1.78 -13.99 18.64
C VAL A 218 1.01 -15.20 19.18
N PRO A 219 1.36 -15.72 20.37
CA PRO A 219 2.38 -15.21 21.30
C PRO A 219 3.81 -15.71 21.05
N CYS A 220 4.02 -16.69 20.16
CA CYS A 220 5.28 -17.44 20.10
C CYS A 220 6.51 -16.66 19.58
N GLY A 221 6.32 -15.50 18.97
CA GLY A 221 7.38 -14.57 18.55
C GLY A 221 8.17 -14.96 17.29
N HIS A 222 7.92 -16.10 16.66
CA HIS A 222 8.71 -16.55 15.50
C HIS A 222 8.58 -15.62 14.30
N THR A 223 9.70 -15.08 13.80
CA THR A 223 9.77 -13.96 12.84
C THR A 223 10.09 -14.36 11.40
N HIS A 224 10.20 -15.64 11.07
CA HIS A 224 10.77 -16.13 9.79
C HIS A 224 9.84 -16.01 8.57
N PHE A 225 8.78 -15.20 8.67
CA PHE A 225 7.70 -15.16 7.70
C PHE A 225 7.55 -13.76 7.13
N CYS A 226 7.32 -13.65 5.82
CA CYS A 226 6.77 -12.42 5.27
C CYS A 226 5.29 -12.32 5.64
N SER A 227 4.76 -11.11 5.64
CA SER A 227 3.36 -10.84 6.00
C SER A 227 2.35 -11.71 5.23
N SER A 228 2.57 -11.94 3.94
CA SER A 228 1.73 -12.82 3.11
C SER A 228 1.62 -14.23 3.66
N CYS A 229 2.77 -14.85 3.88
CA CYS A 229 2.85 -16.25 4.26
C CYS A 229 2.38 -16.43 5.70
N ALA A 230 2.68 -15.46 6.56
CA ALA A 230 2.20 -15.45 7.93
C ALA A 230 0.67 -15.45 8.00
N TRP A 231 0.01 -14.56 7.24
CA TRP A 231 -1.45 -14.51 7.22
C TRP A 231 -2.09 -15.75 6.58
N ARG A 232 -1.47 -16.35 5.57
CA ARG A 232 -1.95 -17.61 5.00
C ARG A 232 -1.94 -18.73 6.04
N VAL A 233 -0.83 -18.88 6.76
CA VAL A 233 -0.73 -19.85 7.86
C VAL A 233 -1.77 -19.58 8.94
N PHE A 234 -1.99 -18.32 9.31
CA PHE A 234 -3.01 -17.94 10.29
C PHE A 234 -4.42 -18.34 9.84
N GLY A 235 -4.75 -18.16 8.55
CA GLY A 235 -6.05 -18.53 8.00
C GLY A 235 -6.25 -20.03 7.81
N ASP A 236 -5.20 -20.77 7.40
CA ASP A 236 -5.33 -22.18 7.04
C ASP A 236 -5.24 -23.11 8.26
N THR A 237 -4.25 -22.90 9.12
CA THR A 237 -3.96 -23.83 10.23
C THR A 237 -4.04 -23.17 11.61
N ALA A 238 -3.92 -21.84 11.67
CA ALA A 238 -3.77 -21.08 12.91
C ALA A 238 -2.69 -21.64 13.86
N LYS A 239 -1.69 -22.37 13.33
CA LYS A 239 -0.58 -22.95 14.10
C LYS A 239 0.76 -22.55 13.51
N CYS A 240 1.66 -22.05 14.35
CA CYS A 240 2.99 -21.61 13.95
C CYS A 240 3.79 -22.76 13.31
N PRO A 241 4.38 -22.63 12.12
CA PRO A 241 5.15 -23.69 11.47
C PRO A 241 6.44 -24.06 12.22
N MET A 242 6.96 -23.14 13.03
CA MET A 242 8.21 -23.34 13.78
C MET A 242 7.99 -24.13 15.08
N CYS A 243 6.99 -23.73 15.88
CA CYS A 243 6.77 -24.28 17.22
C CYS A 243 5.42 -24.96 17.41
N ARG A 244 4.57 -24.97 16.38
CA ARG A 244 3.22 -25.54 16.38
C ARG A 244 2.23 -24.93 17.39
N TRP A 245 2.62 -23.84 18.06
CA TRP A 245 1.76 -23.09 18.96
C TRP A 245 0.59 -22.46 18.20
N GLU A 246 -0.59 -22.40 18.84
CA GLU A 246 -1.73 -21.64 18.33
C GLU A 246 -1.37 -20.17 18.16
N ILE A 247 -1.74 -19.64 16.99
CA ILE A 247 -1.50 -18.24 16.65
C ILE A 247 -2.75 -17.47 17.05
N GLU A 248 -2.58 -16.47 17.90
CA GLU A 248 -3.65 -15.56 18.30
C GLU A 248 -3.67 -14.30 17.42
N ALA A 249 -2.50 -13.86 16.97
CA ALA A 249 -2.35 -12.72 16.07
C ALA A 249 -1.08 -12.82 15.22
N VAL A 250 -1.05 -12.05 14.14
CA VAL A 250 0.13 -11.86 13.29
C VAL A 250 0.53 -10.39 13.37
N ALA A 251 1.80 -10.12 13.68
CA ALA A 251 2.32 -8.77 13.90
C ALA A 251 3.61 -8.54 13.11
N LEU A 252 3.98 -7.29 12.83
CA LEU A 252 5.29 -7.00 12.25
C LEU A 252 6.40 -7.33 13.27
N ALA A 253 7.41 -8.05 12.81
CA ALA A 253 8.62 -8.27 13.58
C ALA A 253 9.36 -6.93 13.69
N ARG A 254 9.26 -6.27 14.85
CA ARG A 254 10.08 -5.08 15.12
C ARG A 254 11.54 -5.54 15.16
N GLY A 255 12.37 -4.98 14.27
CA GLY A 255 13.80 -5.26 14.25
C GLY A 255 14.41 -5.00 15.63
N ARG A 256 15.30 -5.90 16.08
CA ARG A 256 16.18 -5.62 17.22
C ARG A 256 16.91 -4.29 16.93
N PRO A 257 17.02 -3.36 17.89
CA PRO A 257 18.08 -2.37 17.81
C PRO A 257 19.40 -3.13 17.67
N ALA A 258 20.25 -2.72 16.74
CA ALA A 258 21.59 -3.27 16.60
C ALA A 258 22.27 -3.22 17.98
N LEU A 259 22.46 -4.39 18.58
CA LEU A 259 23.19 -4.53 19.83
C LEU A 259 24.66 -4.27 19.48
N GLY A 260 25.08 -3.02 19.65
CA GLY A 260 26.49 -2.68 19.70
C GLY A 260 27.15 -3.54 20.77
N THR A 261 28.24 -4.19 20.38
CA THR A 261 29.16 -4.91 21.27
C THR A 261 29.58 -4.02 22.44
N GLY A 262 29.39 -4.50 23.68
CA GLY A 262 30.03 -3.91 24.87
C GLY A 262 29.18 -3.99 26.13
N ASP A 263 29.51 -4.96 26.98
CA ASP A 263 29.28 -5.05 28.43
C ASP A 263 27.85 -5.12 29.01
N GLY A 264 27.50 -6.36 29.36
CA GLY A 264 26.91 -6.79 30.63
C GLY A 264 26.01 -5.83 31.42
N LEU A 265 24.70 -6.04 31.30
CA LEU A 265 23.83 -6.02 32.48
C LEU A 265 22.65 -6.97 32.28
N LEU A 266 22.61 -8.01 33.11
CA LEU A 266 21.47 -8.91 33.27
C LEU A 266 20.31 -8.07 33.81
N VAL A 267 19.23 -7.90 33.04
CA VAL A 267 17.96 -7.41 33.60
C VAL A 267 16.95 -8.54 33.58
N SER A 268 16.55 -8.88 34.80
CA SER A 268 15.72 -9.99 35.22
C SER A 268 14.33 -10.00 34.58
N VAL A 269 13.83 -11.21 34.37
CA VAL A 269 12.40 -11.52 34.18
C VAL A 269 11.69 -11.26 35.51
N ALA A 270 10.90 -10.20 35.60
CA ALA A 270 9.74 -10.05 36.50
C ALA A 270 9.05 -8.71 36.25
N ASP A 271 7.73 -8.76 36.09
CA ASP A 271 6.73 -7.78 36.56
C ASP A 271 5.57 -7.64 35.57
N TRP A 272 4.72 -8.68 35.59
CA TRP A 272 3.32 -8.60 35.19
C TRP A 272 2.49 -9.08 36.37
N THR A 273 1.97 -8.14 37.14
CA THR A 273 0.77 -8.29 37.98
C THR A 273 -0.21 -7.22 37.57
#